data_AF-A0A519IZ19-F1
#
_entry.id   AF-A0A519IZ19-F1
#
_cell.length_a   1.000
_cell.length_b   1.000
_cell.length_c   1.000
_cell.angle_alpha   90.00
_cell.angle_beta   90.00
_cell.angle_gamma   90.00
#
_symmetry.space_group_name_H-M   'P 1'
#
loop_
_entity.id
_entity.type
_entity.pdbx_description
1 polymer ?
#
loop_
_entity_poly.entity_id
_entity_poly.type
_entity_poly.pdbx_seq_one_letter_code
_entity_poly.pdbx_strand_id
1 'polypeptide(L)'
;MSLPLIPGRDCGGCVECCRVIPLNLPELAKPTGQLCGYCVDGAGCSVHAIRPQTCRVWFCLWRAVELSDDWRPDRSGVIVRPDGVEDGIITLYVVRPSDFLASEAFFITIAGWIAEGIEVALSVPGPVGTYPARAVVTEWLRPAIEDGDPADFLARVMRSLETLAGHDFEPDGIVERYAVT
;
A
#
# COMPACT_ATOMS: atom_id res chain seq x y z
N MET A 1 16.38 6.92 7.84
CA MET A 1 17.42 6.23 7.02
C MET A 1 16.70 5.50 5.89
N SER A 2 17.05 5.71 4.62
CA SER A 2 16.38 4.99 3.52
C SER A 2 16.89 3.55 3.43
N LEU A 3 15.99 2.57 3.52
CA LEU A 3 16.32 1.16 3.29
C LEU A 3 16.85 0.95 1.86
N PRO A 4 17.93 0.17 1.65
CA PRO A 4 18.44 -0.10 0.31
C PRO A 4 17.43 -0.95 -0.48
N LEU A 5 17.35 -0.72 -1.79
CA LEU A 5 16.49 -1.52 -2.68
C LEU A 5 17.11 -2.89 -2.94
N ILE A 6 16.27 -3.91 -2.99
CA ILE A 6 16.68 -5.27 -3.33
C ILE A 6 16.94 -5.35 -4.85
N PRO A 7 18.13 -5.80 -5.29
CA PRO A 7 18.44 -5.97 -6.70
C PRO A 7 17.42 -6.89 -7.42
N GLY A 8 17.03 -6.52 -8.64
CA GLY A 8 16.13 -7.31 -9.49
C GLY A 8 14.64 -7.21 -9.17
N ARG A 9 14.24 -6.60 -8.05
CA ARG A 9 12.82 -6.36 -7.76
C ARG A 9 12.34 -5.13 -8.49
N ASP A 10 11.86 -5.22 -9.72
CA ASP A 10 11.37 -4.06 -10.46
C ASP A 10 9.87 -3.82 -10.43
N CYS A 11 9.45 -2.55 -10.53
CA CYS A 11 8.02 -2.23 -10.63
C CYS A 11 7.42 -2.87 -11.88
N GLY A 12 8.14 -2.93 -13.00
CA GLY A 12 7.64 -3.48 -14.26
C GLY A 12 6.28 -2.87 -14.62
N GLY A 13 5.29 -3.73 -14.86
CA GLY A 13 3.90 -3.32 -15.13
C GLY A 13 3.05 -2.93 -13.92
N CYS A 14 3.55 -3.10 -12.68
CA CYS A 14 2.79 -2.78 -11.47
C CYS A 14 2.66 -1.26 -11.29
N VAL A 15 1.44 -0.77 -11.20
CA VAL A 15 1.12 0.67 -11.07
C VAL A 15 0.33 1.03 -9.81
N GLU A 16 0.11 0.08 -8.89
CA GLU A 16 -0.78 0.28 -7.74
C GLU A 16 -0.38 1.47 -6.87
N CYS A 17 0.90 1.62 -6.61
CA CYS A 17 1.44 2.73 -5.83
C CYS A 17 1.23 4.07 -6.54
N CYS A 18 1.46 4.11 -7.86
CA CYS A 18 1.20 5.29 -8.69
C CYS A 18 -0.29 5.66 -8.72
N ARG A 19 -1.18 4.67 -8.56
CA ARG A 19 -2.63 4.87 -8.51
C ARG A 19 -3.05 5.49 -7.20
N VAL A 20 -2.63 4.91 -6.07
CA VAL A 20 -3.17 5.29 -4.76
C VAL A 20 -2.49 6.49 -4.13
N ILE A 21 -1.26 6.83 -4.55
CA ILE A 21 -0.53 7.97 -3.98
C ILE A 21 -0.88 9.24 -4.76
N PRO A 22 -1.36 10.31 -4.09
CA PRO A 22 -1.58 11.59 -4.75
C PRO A 22 -0.27 12.26 -5.17
N LEU A 23 -0.34 13.09 -6.21
CA LEU A 23 0.73 14.02 -6.58
C LEU A 23 0.15 15.43 -6.62
N ASN A 24 0.85 16.39 -6.03
CA ASN A 24 0.49 17.81 -6.11
C ASN A 24 1.75 18.66 -6.31
N LEU A 25 2.40 18.45 -7.46
CA LEU A 25 3.61 19.18 -7.86
C LEU A 25 3.23 20.28 -8.84
N PRO A 26 3.98 21.40 -8.92
CA PRO A 26 3.75 22.45 -9.91
C PRO A 26 3.61 21.89 -11.34
N GLU A 27 4.45 20.94 -11.72
CA GLU A 27 4.52 20.32 -13.05
C GLU A 27 3.54 19.16 -13.27
N LEU A 28 3.08 18.51 -12.19
CA LEU A 28 2.23 17.32 -12.24
C LEU A 28 1.35 17.23 -10.99
N ALA A 29 0.03 17.29 -11.16
CA ALA A 29 -0.94 17.00 -10.12
C ALA A 29 -1.88 15.87 -10.55
N LYS A 30 -2.12 14.93 -9.64
CA LYS A 30 -2.93 13.72 -9.85
C LYS A 30 -3.68 13.39 -8.54
N PRO A 31 -5.01 13.31 -8.57
CA PRO A 31 -5.80 12.91 -7.41
C PRO A 31 -5.48 11.48 -6.94
N THR A 32 -5.77 11.18 -5.68
CA THR A 32 -5.69 9.84 -5.07
C THR A 32 -6.62 8.87 -5.84
N GLY A 33 -6.17 7.63 -6.06
CA GLY A 33 -6.97 6.60 -6.73
C GLY A 33 -6.95 6.64 -8.27
N GLN A 34 -6.37 7.66 -8.90
CA GLN A 34 -6.25 7.79 -10.36
C GLN A 34 -4.80 7.51 -10.82
N LEU A 35 -4.58 7.12 -12.08
CA LEU A 35 -3.22 7.12 -12.67
C LEU A 35 -2.91 8.48 -13.29
N CYS A 36 -1.65 8.92 -13.25
CA CYS A 36 -1.25 10.09 -14.03
C CYS A 36 -1.25 9.73 -15.53
N GLY A 37 -1.40 10.73 -16.40
CA GLY A 37 -1.44 10.54 -17.86
C GLY A 37 -0.20 9.89 -18.48
N TYR A 38 0.89 9.74 -17.73
CA TYR A 38 2.08 9.01 -18.17
C TYR A 38 2.13 7.55 -17.73
N CYS A 39 1.31 7.15 -16.75
CA CYS A 39 1.25 5.79 -16.26
C CYS A 39 0.16 5.02 -16.99
N VAL A 40 0.56 3.95 -17.67
CA VAL A 40 -0.34 3.05 -18.40
C VAL A 40 -0.61 1.83 -17.52
N ASP A 41 -1.88 1.52 -17.33
CA ASP A 41 -2.27 0.38 -16.50
C ASP A 41 -1.69 -0.94 -17.03
N GLY A 42 -1.09 -1.73 -16.13
CA GLY A 42 -0.37 -2.96 -16.47
C GLY A 42 0.95 -2.80 -17.25
N ALA A 43 1.30 -1.59 -17.73
CA ALA A 43 2.52 -1.35 -18.51
C ALA A 43 3.53 -0.42 -17.81
N GLY A 44 3.12 0.31 -16.76
CA GLY A 44 4.00 1.16 -15.99
C GLY A 44 4.09 2.60 -16.51
N CYS A 45 5.11 3.32 -16.04
CA CYS A 45 5.33 4.73 -16.39
C CYS A 45 6.05 4.86 -17.74
N SER A 46 5.39 5.42 -18.75
CA SER A 46 5.97 5.66 -20.09
C SER A 46 7.15 6.63 -20.08
N VAL A 47 7.23 7.50 -19.06
CA VAL A 47 8.30 8.49 -18.88
C VAL A 47 9.20 8.16 -17.69
N HIS A 48 9.31 6.86 -17.32
CA HIS A 48 10.00 6.42 -16.10
C HIS A 48 11.39 7.08 -15.95
N ALA A 49 12.19 7.18 -17.02
CA ALA A 49 13.53 7.77 -16.99
C ALA A 49 13.57 9.25 -16.57
N ILE A 50 12.53 10.03 -16.88
CA ILE A 50 12.45 11.49 -16.67
C ILE A 50 11.42 11.89 -15.60
N ARG A 51 10.85 10.93 -14.86
CA ARG A 51 9.82 11.18 -13.83
C ARG A 51 10.26 12.22 -12.77
N PRO A 52 9.32 12.97 -12.16
CA PRO A 52 9.62 13.94 -11.11
C PRO A 52 10.31 13.30 -9.89
N GLN A 53 11.04 14.10 -9.12
CA GLN A 53 11.84 13.61 -7.99
C GLN A 53 10.99 12.84 -6.97
N THR A 54 9.78 13.32 -6.65
CA THR A 54 8.86 12.62 -5.74
C THR A 54 8.55 11.19 -6.20
N CYS A 55 8.45 10.96 -7.51
CA CYS A 55 8.25 9.62 -8.09
C CYS A 55 9.52 8.76 -8.12
N ARG A 56 10.72 9.37 -7.97
CA ARG A 56 12.01 8.64 -7.96
C ARG A 56 12.38 8.09 -6.60
N VAL A 57 11.94 8.77 -5.54
CA VAL A 57 12.32 8.46 -4.15
C VAL A 57 11.30 7.58 -3.43
N TRP A 58 10.12 7.39 -4.03
CA TRP A 58 9.09 6.54 -3.47
C TRP A 58 9.29 5.06 -3.84
N PHE A 59 9.21 4.16 -2.86
CA PHE A 59 9.23 2.70 -3.05
C PHE A 59 8.35 2.02 -1.98
N CYS A 60 7.55 1.01 -2.34
CA CYS A 60 6.88 0.17 -1.33
C CYS A 60 7.91 -0.72 -0.65
N LEU A 61 7.57 -1.25 0.53
CA LEU A 61 8.46 -2.14 1.25
C LEU A 61 8.77 -3.44 0.48
N TRP A 62 7.91 -3.92 -0.42
CA TRP A 62 8.27 -5.04 -1.31
C TRP A 62 9.54 -4.77 -2.15
N ARG A 63 9.87 -3.51 -2.46
CA ARG A 63 11.12 -3.14 -3.16
C ARG A 63 12.37 -3.16 -2.26
N ALA A 64 12.20 -3.19 -0.94
CA ALA A 64 13.25 -2.86 0.03
C ALA A 64 13.43 -3.89 1.16
N VAL A 65 12.48 -4.80 1.38
CA VAL A 65 12.57 -5.86 2.40
C VAL A 65 12.25 -7.23 1.84
N GLU A 66 12.78 -8.28 2.46
CA GLU A 66 12.66 -9.68 2.02
C GLU A 66 11.27 -10.25 2.25
N LEU A 67 10.31 -9.78 1.44
CA LEU A 67 8.99 -10.38 1.24
C LEU A 67 8.99 -11.30 0.03
N SER A 68 8.15 -12.34 0.03
CA SER A 68 8.00 -13.19 -1.15
C SER A 68 7.44 -12.39 -2.35
N ASP A 69 7.58 -12.97 -3.53
CA ASP A 69 7.13 -12.38 -4.79
C ASP A 69 5.60 -12.20 -4.88
N ASP A 70 4.86 -12.93 -4.05
CA ASP A 70 3.40 -12.84 -3.95
C ASP A 70 2.95 -11.52 -3.32
N TRP A 71 3.79 -10.89 -2.49
CA TRP A 71 3.52 -9.58 -1.90
C TRP A 71 3.53 -8.43 -2.90
N ARG A 72 4.01 -8.64 -4.13
CA ARG A 72 4.06 -7.59 -5.15
C ARG A 72 2.63 -7.02 -5.34
N PRO A 73 2.42 -5.69 -5.29
CA PRO A 73 1.08 -5.13 -5.11
C PRO A 73 0.05 -5.51 -6.19
N ASP A 74 0.46 -5.64 -7.44
CA ASP A 74 -0.41 -6.06 -8.53
C ASP A 74 -0.76 -7.56 -8.49
N ARG A 75 -0.09 -8.36 -7.65
CA ARG A 75 -0.43 -9.76 -7.35
C ARG A 75 -1.26 -9.86 -6.06
N SER A 76 -0.76 -9.30 -4.96
CA SER A 76 -1.39 -9.38 -3.64
C SER A 76 -2.64 -8.52 -3.48
N GLY A 77 -2.75 -7.41 -4.21
CA GLY A 77 -3.70 -6.35 -3.89
C GLY A 77 -3.30 -5.52 -2.66
N VAL A 78 -2.08 -5.70 -2.13
CA VAL A 78 -1.59 -5.05 -0.92
C VAL A 78 -0.32 -4.26 -1.20
N ILE A 79 -0.33 -2.98 -0.85
CA ILE A 79 0.87 -2.15 -0.82
C ILE A 79 1.34 -2.08 0.63
N VAL A 80 2.51 -2.67 0.90
CA VAL A 80 3.19 -2.48 2.19
C VAL A 80 3.87 -1.12 2.15
N ARG A 81 3.31 -0.15 2.87
CA ARG A 81 3.75 1.24 2.82
C ARG A 81 4.97 1.47 3.71
N PRO A 82 5.94 2.30 3.28
CA PRO A 82 7.12 2.62 4.08
C PRO A 82 6.86 3.71 5.13
N ASP A 83 5.74 4.43 5.08
CA ASP A 83 5.39 5.43 6.09
C ASP A 83 5.04 4.77 7.43
N GLY A 84 5.53 5.39 8.51
CA GLY A 84 5.40 4.89 9.87
C GLY A 84 6.47 3.88 10.28
N VAL A 85 7.31 3.39 9.35
CA VAL A 85 8.37 2.42 9.68
C VAL A 85 9.36 2.99 10.72
N GLU A 86 9.70 4.27 10.61
CA GLU A 86 10.55 4.95 11.60
C GLU A 86 9.86 5.09 12.97
N ASP A 87 8.52 5.03 13.01
CA ASP A 87 7.69 5.06 14.21
C ASP A 87 7.32 3.64 14.71
N GLY A 88 7.85 2.58 14.08
CA GLY A 88 7.54 1.20 14.45
C GLY A 88 6.18 0.70 13.96
N ILE A 89 5.59 1.32 12.94
CA ILE A 89 4.28 0.96 12.38
C ILE A 89 4.40 0.59 10.91
N ILE A 90 3.90 -0.58 10.52
CA ILE A 90 3.74 -0.97 9.12
C ILE A 90 2.28 -0.78 8.71
N THR A 91 2.04 0.01 7.65
CA THR A 91 0.71 0.16 7.07
C THR A 91 0.55 -0.75 5.86
N LEU A 92 -0.41 -1.68 5.93
CA LEU A 92 -0.89 -2.49 4.82
C LEU A 92 -2.04 -1.76 4.12
N TYR A 93 -1.74 -1.15 2.98
CA TYR A 93 -2.76 -0.52 2.16
C TYR A 93 -3.35 -1.56 1.22
N VAL A 94 -4.56 -2.01 1.53
CA VAL A 94 -5.28 -3.04 0.77
C VAL A 94 -6.05 -2.34 -0.35
N VAL A 95 -5.46 -2.33 -1.55
CA VAL A 95 -6.06 -1.73 -2.75
C VAL A 95 -7.29 -2.53 -3.19
N ARG A 96 -7.20 -3.85 -3.05
CA ARG A 96 -8.31 -4.78 -3.25
C ARG A 96 -8.10 -6.02 -2.37
N PRO A 97 -9.16 -6.58 -1.76
CA PRO A 97 -9.08 -7.91 -1.18
C PRO A 97 -8.73 -8.94 -2.26
N SER A 98 -7.92 -9.93 -1.91
CA SER A 98 -7.56 -11.05 -2.77
C SER A 98 -7.34 -12.31 -1.93
N ASP A 99 -7.24 -13.47 -2.57
CA ASP A 99 -6.93 -14.74 -1.91
C ASP A 99 -5.60 -14.70 -1.14
N PHE A 100 -4.72 -13.74 -1.46
CA PHE A 100 -3.48 -13.53 -0.73
C PHE A 100 -3.72 -13.20 0.75
N LEU A 101 -4.79 -12.50 1.10
CA LEU A 101 -5.13 -12.19 2.49
C LEU A 101 -5.45 -13.45 3.31
N ALA A 102 -5.91 -14.51 2.65
CA ALA A 102 -6.19 -15.80 3.25
C ALA A 102 -4.97 -16.75 3.26
N SER A 103 -3.83 -16.30 2.73
CA SER A 103 -2.63 -17.15 2.62
C SER A 103 -1.90 -17.29 3.96
N GLU A 104 -1.26 -18.44 4.14
CA GLU A 104 -0.35 -18.67 5.26
C GLU A 104 0.80 -17.66 5.28
N ALA A 105 1.32 -17.28 4.11
CA ALA A 105 2.39 -16.29 3.99
C ALA A 105 1.98 -14.91 4.55
N PHE A 106 0.75 -14.48 4.31
CA PHE A 106 0.21 -13.25 4.88
C PHE A 106 0.12 -13.36 6.40
N PHE A 107 -0.52 -14.41 6.92
CA PHE A 107 -0.63 -14.64 8.37
C PHE A 107 0.74 -14.65 9.07
N ILE A 108 1.69 -15.48 8.60
CA ILE A 108 3.01 -15.64 9.22
C ILE A 108 3.78 -14.32 9.22
N THR A 109 3.74 -13.56 8.13
CA THR A 109 4.47 -12.28 8.04
C THR A 109 3.92 -11.27 9.06
N ILE A 110 2.60 -11.13 9.15
CA ILE A 110 1.97 -10.19 10.09
C ILE A 110 2.21 -10.62 11.54
N ALA A 111 2.09 -11.91 11.83
CA ALA A 111 2.42 -12.46 13.15
C ALA A 111 3.88 -12.19 13.53
N GLY A 112 4.81 -12.37 12.59
CA GLY A 112 6.23 -12.08 12.79
C GLY A 112 6.49 -10.63 13.15
N TRP A 113 5.94 -9.67 12.39
CA TRP A 113 6.08 -8.25 12.69
C TRP A 113 5.53 -7.88 14.07
N ILE A 114 4.33 -8.39 14.42
CA ILE A 114 3.72 -8.12 15.72
C ILE A 114 4.55 -8.72 16.87
N ALA A 115 5.15 -9.89 16.67
CA ALA A 115 6.06 -10.51 17.64
C ALA A 115 7.37 -9.72 17.82
N GLU A 116 7.84 -9.04 16.77
CA GLU A 116 8.98 -8.13 16.81
C GLU A 116 8.64 -6.74 17.41
N GLY A 117 7.40 -6.54 17.84
CA GLY A 117 6.93 -5.29 18.44
C GLY A 117 6.56 -4.21 17.43
N ILE A 118 6.41 -4.56 16.15
CA ILE A 118 5.94 -3.66 15.10
C ILE A 118 4.42 -3.60 15.15
N GLU A 119 3.86 -2.40 15.18
CA GLU A 119 2.42 -2.20 15.05
C GLU A 119 1.98 -2.35 13.60
N VAL A 120 0.77 -2.84 13.39
CA VAL A 120 0.19 -3.03 12.06
C VAL A 120 -1.05 -2.19 11.91
N ALA A 121 -1.10 -1.41 10.83
CA ALA A 121 -2.27 -0.66 10.41
C ALA A 121 -2.83 -1.21 9.10
N LEU A 122 -4.15 -1.21 8.98
CA LEU A 122 -4.84 -1.45 7.71
C LEU A 122 -5.30 -0.12 7.13
N SER A 123 -5.25 -0.01 5.81
CA SER A 123 -5.75 1.14 5.07
C SER A 123 -6.46 0.69 3.80
N VAL A 124 -7.52 1.40 3.41
CA VAL A 124 -8.29 1.13 2.19
C VAL A 124 -8.41 2.40 1.34
N PRO A 125 -8.46 2.27 0.00
CA PRO A 125 -8.79 3.40 -0.85
C PRO A 125 -10.23 3.87 -0.64
N GLY A 126 -10.44 5.18 -0.68
CA GLY A 126 -11.75 5.76 -0.88
C GLY A 126 -12.08 5.95 -2.37
N PRO A 127 -13.16 6.66 -2.69
CA PRO A 127 -13.42 7.15 -4.04
C PRO A 127 -12.22 7.93 -4.62
N VAL A 128 -12.15 8.01 -5.96
CA VAL A 128 -11.10 8.82 -6.61
C VAL A 128 -11.18 10.27 -6.13
N GLY A 129 -10.03 10.84 -5.76
CA GLY A 129 -9.92 12.20 -5.23
C GLY A 129 -10.21 12.34 -3.74
N THR A 130 -10.20 11.25 -2.97
CA THR A 130 -10.33 11.29 -1.51
C THR A 130 -9.13 10.69 -0.80
N TYR A 131 -8.86 11.12 0.43
CA TYR A 131 -7.88 10.48 1.30
C TYR A 131 -8.30 9.05 1.64
N PRO A 132 -7.34 8.13 1.90
CA PRO A 132 -7.66 6.78 2.34
C PRO A 132 -8.10 6.76 3.81
N ALA A 133 -8.90 5.75 4.17
CA ALA A 133 -9.16 5.44 5.57
C ALA A 133 -8.04 4.55 6.12
N ARG A 134 -7.68 4.73 7.40
CA ARG A 134 -6.62 3.96 8.06
C ARG A 134 -6.92 3.77 9.55
N ALA A 135 -6.63 2.58 10.07
CA ALA A 135 -6.63 2.31 11.51
C ALA A 135 -5.47 1.39 11.89
N VAL A 136 -4.88 1.61 13.07
CA VAL A 136 -3.98 0.64 13.72
C VAL A 136 -4.84 -0.49 14.26
N VAL A 137 -4.51 -1.73 13.92
CA VAL A 137 -5.31 -2.93 14.22
C VAL A 137 -4.52 -3.99 15.01
N THR A 138 -3.31 -3.70 15.45
CA THR A 138 -2.42 -4.63 16.18
C THR A 138 -3.16 -5.40 17.27
N GLU A 139 -3.78 -4.69 18.22
CA GLU A 139 -4.50 -5.29 19.34
C GLU A 139 -5.78 -6.02 18.93
N TRP A 140 -6.37 -5.62 17.80
CA TRP A 140 -7.54 -6.31 17.24
C TRP A 140 -7.16 -7.66 16.63
N LEU A 141 -5.98 -7.77 16.03
CA LEU A 141 -5.47 -9.00 15.39
C LEU A 141 -4.77 -9.95 16.38
N ARG A 142 -4.19 -9.41 17.46
CA ARG A 142 -3.36 -10.15 18.42
C ARG A 142 -3.96 -11.46 18.93
N PRO A 143 -5.24 -11.54 19.34
CA PRO A 143 -5.80 -12.79 19.86
C PRO A 143 -5.72 -13.95 18.87
N ALA A 144 -6.07 -13.72 17.59
CA ALA A 144 -6.01 -14.76 16.56
C ALA A 144 -4.57 -15.23 16.27
N ILE A 145 -3.60 -14.34 16.43
CA ILE A 145 -2.18 -14.68 16.26
C ILE A 145 -1.69 -15.54 17.43
N GLU A 146 -2.03 -15.16 18.66
CA GLU A 146 -1.65 -15.90 19.88
C GLU A 146 -2.28 -17.30 19.92
N ASP A 147 -3.52 -17.43 19.45
CA ASP A 147 -4.22 -18.71 19.32
C ASP A 147 -3.73 -19.55 18.12
N GLY A 148 -2.93 -18.96 17.22
CA GLY A 148 -2.48 -19.62 16.00
C GLY A 148 -3.64 -19.97 15.05
N ASP A 149 -4.63 -19.08 14.94
CA ASP A 149 -5.85 -19.26 14.14
C ASP A 149 -5.88 -18.33 12.91
N PRO A 150 -5.40 -18.80 11.74
CA PRO A 150 -5.45 -18.02 10.50
C PRO A 150 -6.86 -17.69 10.03
N ALA A 151 -7.87 -18.49 10.38
CA ALA A 151 -9.24 -18.27 9.95
C ALA A 151 -9.88 -17.11 10.74
N ASP A 152 -9.71 -17.08 12.06
CA ASP A 152 -10.12 -15.93 12.89
C ASP A 152 -9.33 -14.67 12.51
N PHE A 153 -8.03 -14.80 12.25
CA PHE A 153 -7.20 -13.68 11.79
C PHE A 153 -7.75 -13.08 10.48
N LEU A 154 -8.05 -13.90 9.49
CA LEU A 154 -8.64 -13.43 8.23
C LEU A 154 -10.00 -12.76 8.47
N ALA A 155 -10.86 -13.36 9.30
CA ALA A 155 -12.17 -12.78 9.62
C ALA A 155 -12.04 -11.38 10.25
N ARG A 156 -11.05 -11.21 11.15
CA ARG A 156 -10.72 -9.92 11.76
C ARG A 156 -10.19 -8.91 10.76
N VAL A 157 -9.28 -9.31 9.86
CA VAL A 157 -8.77 -8.47 8.78
C VAL A 157 -9.93 -7.98 7.91
N MET A 158 -10.77 -8.90 7.42
CA MET A 158 -11.90 -8.56 6.54
C MET A 158 -12.89 -7.59 7.22
N ARG A 159 -13.22 -7.83 8.50
CA ARG A 159 -14.08 -6.93 9.27
C ARG A 159 -13.48 -5.53 9.44
N SER A 160 -12.17 -5.43 9.64
CA SER A 160 -11.48 -4.14 9.69
C SER A 160 -11.54 -3.42 8.34
N LEU A 161 -11.33 -4.13 7.23
CA LEU A 161 -11.43 -3.55 5.89
C LEU A 161 -12.84 -3.06 5.57
N GLU A 162 -13.88 -3.83 5.91
CA GLU A 162 -15.28 -3.44 5.76
C GLU A 162 -15.62 -2.18 6.58
N THR A 163 -15.14 -2.14 7.82
CA THR A 163 -15.35 -0.97 8.71
C THR A 163 -14.69 0.27 8.13
N LEU A 164 -13.45 0.16 7.63
CA LEU A 164 -12.72 1.26 6.99
C LEU A 164 -13.38 1.71 5.68
N ALA A 165 -13.93 0.77 4.90
CA ALA A 165 -14.63 1.07 3.65
C ALA A 165 -15.96 1.83 3.87
N GLY A 166 -16.53 1.74 5.07
CA GLY A 166 -17.71 2.50 5.48
C GLY A 166 -17.41 3.89 6.05
N HIS A 167 -16.15 4.34 6.05
CA HIS A 167 -15.76 5.66 6.57
C HIS A 167 -16.23 6.79 5.64
N ASP A 168 -16.52 7.97 6.21
CA ASP A 168 -16.76 9.18 5.43
C ASP A 168 -15.44 9.70 4.86
N PHE A 169 -15.25 9.56 3.55
CA PHE A 169 -13.98 9.92 2.91
C PHE A 169 -13.90 11.43 2.61
N GLU A 170 -12.79 12.05 3.04
CA GLU A 170 -12.54 13.48 2.80
C GLU A 170 -11.88 13.70 1.44
N PRO A 171 -12.28 14.73 0.67
CA PRO A 171 -11.60 15.11 -0.57
C PRO A 171 -10.13 15.45 -0.37
N ASP A 172 -9.26 15.03 -1.28
CA ASP A 172 -7.83 15.37 -1.25
C ASP A 172 -7.53 16.79 -1.75
N GLY A 173 -8.50 17.44 -2.40
CA GLY A 173 -8.40 18.80 -2.90
C GLY A 173 -7.47 18.96 -4.11
N ILE A 174 -7.05 17.87 -4.74
CA ILE A 174 -6.11 17.91 -5.86
C ILE A 174 -6.87 17.98 -7.16
N VAL A 175 -6.59 19.02 -7.95
CA VAL A 175 -7.08 19.14 -9.32
C VAL A 175 -5.99 18.64 -10.26
N GLU A 176 -6.38 17.74 -11.16
CA GLU A 176 -5.49 17.15 -12.15
C GLU A 176 -4.79 18.23 -13.00
N ARG A 177 -3.47 18.12 -13.15
CA ARG A 177 -2.64 19.04 -13.93
C ARG A 177 -1.46 18.31 -14.56
N TYR A 178 -1.24 18.56 -15.85
CA TYR A 178 -0.03 18.15 -16.57
C TYR A 178 0.56 19.39 -17.23
N ALA A 179 1.57 19.99 -16.60
CA ALA A 179 2.22 21.18 -17.13
C ALA A 179 3.49 20.86 -17.94
N VAL A 180 3.80 19.57 -18.11
CA VAL A 180 4.91 19.12 -18.97
C VAL A 180 4.37 19.03 -20.40
N THR A 181 4.85 19.95 -21.25
CA THR A 181 4.76 19.90 -22.72
C THR A 181 6.09 19.44 -23.28
#